data_AF-A0A2W2AUB5-F1
#
_entry.id   AF-A0A2W2AUB5-F1
#
_cell.length_a   1.000
_cell.length_b   1.000
_cell.length_c   1.000
_cell.angle_alpha   90.00
_cell.angle_beta   90.00
_cell.angle_gamma   90.00
#
_symmetry.space_group_name_H-M   'P 1'
#
loop_
_entity.id
_entity.type
_entity.pdbx_description
1 polymer ?
#
loop_
_entity_poly.entity_id
_entity_poly.type
_entity_poly.pdbx_seq_one_letter_code
_entity_poly.pdbx_strand_id
1 'polypeptide(L)'
;MASFSLRSQRTGQYKEFSLLELLKLLGDQVNDEIWLENGEDVYNLSSFREIGGGSDGGGHRENWSVEVLMQTAGQRTFYLQYSPATPVLLVILNGIVQSRNKDYNLEGKAVTFSFPLNAQDGLQFIYQF
;
A
#
# COMPACT_ATOMS: atom_id res chain seq x y z
N MET A 1 14.79 9.53 -5.24
CA MET A 1 14.81 8.12 -5.69
C MET A 1 13.35 7.67 -5.72
N ALA A 2 12.87 7.00 -6.78
CA ALA A 2 11.46 6.57 -6.83
C ALA A 2 11.17 5.59 -5.68
N SER A 3 10.13 5.85 -4.89
CA SER A 3 9.79 4.99 -3.73
C SER A 3 9.01 3.73 -4.15
N PHE A 4 8.36 3.73 -5.33
CA PHE A 4 7.60 2.56 -5.82
C PHE A 4 7.40 2.52 -7.35
N SER A 5 6.98 1.36 -7.85
CA SER A 5 6.60 1.13 -9.26
C SER A 5 5.24 0.44 -9.36
N LEU A 6 4.48 0.73 -10.42
CA LEU A 6 3.20 0.09 -10.70
C LEU A 6 3.25 -0.67 -12.03
N ARG A 7 2.58 -1.82 -12.08
CA ARG A 7 2.42 -2.60 -13.30
C ARG A 7 1.21 -2.12 -14.09
N SER A 8 1.41 -1.77 -15.36
CA SER A 8 0.30 -1.46 -16.27
C SER A 8 -0.59 -2.69 -16.47
N GLN A 9 -1.90 -2.55 -16.27
CA GLN A 9 -2.86 -3.62 -16.58
C GLN A 9 -2.97 -3.87 -18.10
N ARG A 10 -2.67 -2.87 -18.94
CA ARG A 10 -2.80 -2.98 -20.40
C ARG A 10 -1.57 -3.61 -21.04
N THR A 11 -0.37 -3.23 -20.61
CA THR A 11 0.89 -3.66 -21.25
C THR A 11 1.70 -4.63 -20.41
N GLY A 12 1.36 -4.80 -19.13
CA GLY A 12 2.09 -5.63 -18.18
C GLY A 12 3.46 -5.07 -17.76
N GLN A 13 3.86 -3.91 -18.28
CA GLN A 13 5.15 -3.28 -17.98
C GLN A 13 5.09 -2.49 -16.68
N TYR A 14 6.20 -2.48 -15.95
CA TYR A 14 6.35 -1.66 -14.76
C TYR A 14 6.77 -0.24 -15.14
N LYS A 15 6.18 0.75 -14.49
CA LYS A 15 6.61 2.14 -14.51
C LYS A 15 6.98 2.57 -13.10
N GLU A 16 8.13 3.19 -12.94
CA GLU A 16 8.53 3.85 -11.69
C GLU A 16 7.83 5.21 -11.57
N PHE A 17 7.40 5.56 -10.35
CA PHE A 17 6.75 6.83 -10.06
C PHE A 17 7.52 7.59 -9.00
N SER A 18 7.71 8.89 -9.25
CA SER A 18 8.05 9.83 -8.19
C SER A 18 6.80 10.21 -7.39
N LEU A 19 6.97 10.60 -6.12
CA LEU A 19 5.88 11.10 -5.29
C LEU A 19 5.21 12.33 -5.93
N LEU A 20 6.01 13.23 -6.52
CA LEU A 20 5.50 14.41 -7.22
C LEU A 20 4.61 14.05 -8.43
N GLU A 21 4.96 13.03 -9.22
CA GLU A 21 4.10 12.55 -10.30
C GLU A 21 2.78 11.99 -9.78
N LEU A 22 2.80 11.26 -8.67
CA LEU A 22 1.59 10.72 -8.05
C LEU A 22 0.68 11.85 -7.54
N LEU A 23 1.26 12.81 -6.81
CA LEU A 23 0.50 13.95 -6.29
C LEU A 23 -0.14 14.77 -7.42
N LYS A 24 0.57 14.95 -8.54
CA LYS A 24 -0.02 15.57 -9.74
C LYS A 24 -1.18 14.77 -10.33
N LEU A 25 -1.19 13.44 -10.20
CA LEU A 25 -2.29 12.61 -10.71
C LEU A 25 -3.50 12.59 -9.78
N LEU A 26 -3.29 12.72 -8.47
CA LEU A 26 -4.34 12.63 -7.45
C LEU A 26 -4.93 13.99 -7.06
N GLY A 27 -4.13 15.06 -7.14
CA GLY A 27 -4.57 16.43 -6.86
C GLY A 27 -5.22 17.11 -8.06
N ASP A 28 -5.83 18.26 -7.78
CA ASP A 28 -6.35 19.18 -8.79
C ASP A 28 -5.21 20.01 -9.38
N GLN A 29 -4.80 19.66 -10.60
CA GLN A 29 -3.73 20.36 -11.32
C GLN A 29 -4.10 21.79 -11.72
N VAL A 30 -5.40 22.11 -11.82
CA VAL A 30 -5.87 23.44 -12.24
C VAL A 30 -5.83 24.39 -11.05
N ASN A 31 -6.31 23.93 -9.90
CA ASN A 31 -6.39 24.74 -8.69
C ASN A 31 -5.14 24.62 -7.80
N ASP A 32 -4.18 23.75 -8.15
CA ASP A 32 -2.97 23.47 -7.37
C ASP A 32 -3.30 22.82 -6.01
N GLU A 33 -4.38 22.05 -5.90
CA GLU A 33 -4.93 21.58 -4.61
C GLU A 33 -4.86 20.05 -4.42
N ILE A 34 -4.66 19.59 -3.19
CA ILE A 34 -4.87 18.19 -2.75
C ILE A 34 -5.87 18.19 -1.62
N TRP A 35 -6.92 17.40 -1.78
CA TRP A 35 -7.97 17.20 -0.80
C TRP A 35 -7.75 15.88 -0.08
N LEU A 36 -7.70 15.90 1.25
CA LEU A 36 -7.73 14.67 2.04
C LEU A 36 -9.18 14.24 2.29
N GLU A 37 -9.44 12.94 2.35
CA GLU A 37 -10.80 12.35 2.44
C GLU A 37 -11.63 12.88 3.62
N ASN A 38 -10.98 13.43 4.65
CA ASN A 38 -11.63 13.89 5.87
C ASN A 38 -12.13 15.34 5.79
N GLY A 39 -11.88 16.05 4.70
CA GLY A 39 -12.28 17.46 4.53
C GLY A 39 -11.62 18.43 5.53
N GLU A 40 -10.58 17.98 6.24
CA GLU A 40 -9.93 18.76 7.30
C GLU A 40 -9.02 19.85 6.74
N ASP A 41 -8.42 19.68 5.55
CA ASP A 41 -7.52 20.66 4.94
C ASP A 41 -7.36 20.49 3.42
N VAL A 42 -7.00 21.60 2.76
CA VAL A 42 -6.60 21.65 1.34
C VAL A 42 -5.13 22.05 1.26
N TYR A 43 -4.32 21.26 0.55
CA TYR A 43 -2.87 21.46 0.46
C TYR A 43 -2.43 21.85 -0.95
N ASN A 44 -1.42 22.73 -1.06
CA ASN A 44 -0.94 23.17 -2.37
C ASN A 44 0.10 22.21 -2.97
N LEU A 45 -0.12 21.72 -4.19
CA LEU A 45 0.82 20.88 -4.93
C LEU A 45 2.18 21.58 -5.14
N SER A 46 2.17 22.88 -5.45
CA SER A 46 3.38 23.69 -5.65
C SER A 46 4.24 23.85 -4.39
N SER A 47 3.66 23.61 -3.20
CA SER A 47 4.38 23.67 -1.92
C SER A 47 5.14 22.39 -1.60
N PHE A 48 5.13 21.40 -2.50
CA PHE A 48 5.79 20.11 -2.32
C PHE A 48 7.25 20.25 -1.87
N ARG A 49 7.58 19.60 -0.77
CA ARG A 49 8.95 19.43 -0.28
C ARG A 49 9.18 17.96 0.02
N GLU A 50 10.18 17.37 -0.62
CA GLU A 50 10.63 16.03 -0.30
C GLU A 50 11.45 16.09 1.00
N ILE A 51 10.85 15.63 2.10
CA ILE A 51 11.56 15.47 3.37
C ILE A 51 12.42 14.21 3.24
N GLY A 52 13.74 14.39 3.05
CA GLY A 52 14.70 13.27 2.90
C GLY A 52 15.48 13.24 1.58
N GLY A 53 15.27 14.20 0.67
CA GLY A 53 16.01 14.31 -0.60
C GLY A 53 17.40 14.97 -0.51
N GLY A 54 17.86 15.30 0.70
CA GLY A 54 19.17 15.89 0.96
C GLY A 54 20.17 14.82 1.37
N SER A 55 21.32 14.81 0.71
CA SER A 55 22.52 14.04 1.08
C SER A 55 22.98 14.40 2.50
N ASP A 56 22.39 13.76 3.51
CA ASP A 56 23.00 13.64 4.83
C ASP A 56 22.73 12.22 5.35
N GLY A 57 23.78 11.57 5.85
CA GLY A 57 23.90 10.12 6.02
C GLY A 57 23.05 9.50 7.13
N GLY A 58 21.73 9.65 7.05
CA GLY A 58 20.74 9.07 7.94
C GLY A 58 19.47 8.76 7.18
N GLY A 59 19.57 7.91 6.14
CA GLY A 59 18.44 7.57 5.29
C GLY A 59 17.29 6.97 6.10
N HIS A 60 16.18 7.71 6.21
CA HIS A 60 14.91 7.16 6.62
C HIS A 60 14.50 6.12 5.57
N ARG A 61 14.83 4.86 5.83
CA ARG A 61 14.33 3.73 5.04
C ARG A 61 12.85 3.59 5.36
N GLU A 62 11.99 3.87 4.39
CA GLU A 62 10.59 3.48 4.48
C GLU A 62 10.55 1.95 4.47
N ASN A 63 10.27 1.36 5.64
CA ASN A 63 10.22 -0.09 5.84
C ASN A 63 8.94 -0.66 5.23
N TRP A 64 8.94 -0.89 3.92
CA TRP A 64 7.85 -1.56 3.22
C TRP A 64 8.10 -3.06 3.07
N SER A 65 7.07 -3.87 3.26
CA SER A 65 7.05 -5.30 2.95
C SER A 65 5.97 -5.59 1.90
N VAL A 66 6.32 -6.44 0.94
CA VAL A 66 5.37 -7.06 0.01
C VAL A 66 5.49 -8.57 0.17
N GLU A 67 4.42 -9.21 0.60
CA GLU A 67 4.38 -10.65 0.81
C GLU A 67 3.32 -11.28 -0.08
N VAL A 68 3.73 -12.29 -0.86
CA VAL A 68 2.83 -13.16 -1.60
C VAL A 68 2.90 -14.51 -0.93
N LEU A 69 1.80 -14.93 -0.31
CA LEU A 69 1.75 -16.20 0.41
C LEU A 69 1.07 -17.27 -0.44
N MET A 70 1.69 -18.43 -0.53
CA MET A 70 1.02 -19.63 -1.02
C MET A 70 0.11 -20.16 0.06
N GLN A 71 -1.17 -20.29 -0.26
CA GLN A 71 -2.20 -20.72 0.68
C GLN A 71 -2.59 -22.17 0.46
N THR A 72 -2.84 -22.87 1.56
CA THR A 72 -3.41 -24.23 1.50
C THR A 72 -4.94 -24.15 1.49
N ALA A 73 -5.61 -25.05 0.80
CA ALA A 73 -7.08 -25.11 0.81
C ALA A 73 -7.61 -25.21 2.24
N GLY A 74 -8.55 -24.33 2.60
CA GLY A 74 -9.15 -24.27 3.93
C GLY A 74 -8.39 -23.40 4.93
N GLN A 75 -7.21 -22.87 4.57
CA GLN A 75 -6.46 -21.95 5.43
C GLN A 75 -7.19 -20.61 5.57
N ARG A 76 -7.22 -20.09 6.81
CA ARG A 76 -7.90 -18.84 7.16
C ARG A 76 -6.97 -17.81 7.77
N THR A 77 -5.88 -18.26 8.39
CA THR A 77 -4.93 -17.40 9.10
C THR A 77 -3.58 -17.44 8.42
N PHE A 78 -3.03 -16.25 8.24
CA PHE A 78 -1.75 -15.99 7.60
C PHE A 78 -0.90 -15.16 8.55
N TYR A 79 0.39 -15.51 8.66
CA TYR A 79 1.32 -14.82 9.53
C TYR A 79 2.31 -14.03 8.67
N LEU A 80 2.30 -12.72 8.85
CA LEU A 80 3.22 -11.80 8.17
C LEU A 80 4.61 -11.87 8.80
N GLN A 81 5.64 -11.50 8.02
CA GLN A 81 7.03 -11.46 8.52
C GLN A 81 7.19 -10.42 9.64
N TYR A 82 6.58 -9.24 9.48
CA TYR A 82 6.61 -8.13 10.44
C TYR A 82 5.20 -7.75 10.89
N SER A 83 5.11 -6.96 11.97
CA SER A 83 3.82 -6.42 12.42
C SER A 83 3.51 -5.18 11.60
N PRO A 84 2.40 -5.13 10.85
CA PRO A 84 2.03 -3.93 10.11
C PRO A 84 1.80 -2.76 11.06
N ALA A 85 2.32 -1.59 10.68
CA ALA A 85 1.91 -0.32 11.27
C ALA A 85 0.41 -0.16 11.00
N THR A 86 -0.40 0.02 12.05
CA THR A 86 -1.82 0.34 11.87
C THR A 86 -1.94 1.80 11.42
N PRO A 87 -2.71 2.15 10.36
CA PRO A 87 -3.64 1.32 9.56
C PRO A 87 -3.07 0.82 8.21
N VAL A 88 -1.76 0.84 8.01
CA VAL A 88 -1.07 0.66 6.72
C VAL A 88 -0.89 -0.82 6.36
N LEU A 89 -2.00 -1.55 6.17
CA LEU A 89 -2.02 -2.90 5.59
C LEU A 89 -3.03 -2.96 4.45
N LEU A 90 -2.53 -3.19 3.24
CA LEU A 90 -3.32 -3.52 2.07
C LEU A 90 -3.32 -5.04 1.86
N VAL A 91 -4.51 -5.61 1.72
CA VAL A 91 -4.70 -7.04 1.47
C VAL A 91 -5.43 -7.21 0.14
N ILE A 92 -4.86 -8.00 -0.76
CA ILE A 92 -5.41 -8.25 -2.09
C ILE A 92 -5.62 -9.76 -2.24
N LEU A 93 -6.87 -10.15 -2.46
CA LEU A 93 -7.27 -11.53 -2.73
C LEU A 93 -7.83 -11.62 -4.15
N ASN A 94 -7.20 -12.40 -5.03
CA ASN A 94 -7.58 -12.55 -6.45
C ASN A 94 -7.74 -11.20 -7.18
N GLY A 95 -6.89 -10.22 -6.85
CA GLY A 95 -6.94 -8.87 -7.42
C GLY A 95 -8.00 -7.95 -6.78
N ILE A 96 -8.74 -8.42 -5.78
CA ILE A 96 -9.76 -7.64 -5.06
C ILE A 96 -9.20 -7.18 -3.73
N VAL A 97 -9.25 -5.87 -3.48
CA VAL A 97 -8.88 -5.27 -2.20
C VAL A 97 -9.86 -5.70 -1.12
N GLN A 98 -9.32 -6.18 0.00
CA GLN A 98 -10.09 -6.64 1.16
C GLN A 98 -10.14 -5.54 2.22
N SER A 99 -11.25 -5.48 2.95
CA SER A 99 -11.49 -4.48 4.00
C SER A 99 -11.23 -5.06 5.39
N ARG A 100 -10.44 -4.35 6.21
CA ARG A 100 -10.20 -4.70 7.61
C ARG A 100 -11.51 -4.65 8.42
N ASN A 101 -11.68 -5.57 9.37
CA ASN A 101 -12.86 -5.75 10.22
C ASN A 101 -14.15 -6.13 9.48
N LYS A 102 -14.07 -6.36 8.17
CA LYS A 102 -15.17 -6.83 7.34
C LYS A 102 -14.82 -8.17 6.70
N ASP A 103 -13.72 -8.18 5.94
CA ASP A 103 -13.26 -9.37 5.21
C ASP A 103 -12.16 -10.12 6.00
N TYR A 104 -11.34 -9.39 6.76
CA TYR A 104 -10.30 -9.94 7.61
C TYR A 104 -10.09 -9.15 8.91
N ASN A 105 -9.53 -9.81 9.93
CA ASN A 105 -9.02 -9.20 11.16
C ASN A 105 -7.49 -9.23 11.19
N LEU A 106 -6.88 -8.23 11.83
CA LEU A 106 -5.43 -8.13 12.03
C LEU A 106 -5.12 -8.03 13.52
N GLU A 107 -4.36 -9.00 14.02
CA GLU A 107 -3.86 -9.07 15.39
C GLU A 107 -2.34 -9.32 15.39
N GLY A 108 -1.55 -8.28 15.68
CA GLY A 108 -0.10 -8.33 15.54
C GLY A 108 0.31 -8.68 14.11
N LYS A 109 0.84 -9.89 13.90
CA LYS A 109 1.23 -10.41 12.58
C LYS A 109 0.18 -11.31 11.94
N ALA A 110 -0.87 -11.67 12.68
CA ALA A 110 -1.87 -12.62 12.22
C ALA A 110 -2.98 -11.89 11.44
N VAL A 111 -3.12 -12.22 10.16
CA VAL A 111 -4.27 -11.84 9.34
C VAL A 111 -5.22 -13.03 9.25
N THR A 112 -6.44 -12.85 9.74
CA THR A 112 -7.46 -13.92 9.78
C THR A 112 -8.69 -13.54 8.97
N PHE A 113 -9.02 -14.36 7.98
CA PHE A 113 -10.22 -14.20 7.14
C PHE A 113 -11.45 -14.82 7.79
N SER A 114 -12.61 -14.20 7.57
CA SER A 114 -13.91 -14.73 8.02
C SER A 114 -14.39 -15.93 7.21
N PHE A 115 -13.73 -16.28 6.11
CA PHE A 115 -14.02 -17.43 5.25
C PHE A 115 -12.74 -18.22 4.91
N PRO A 116 -12.85 -19.53 4.60
CA PRO A 116 -11.72 -20.31 4.11
C PRO A 116 -11.34 -19.92 2.69
N LEU A 117 -10.04 -19.91 2.39
CA LEU A 117 -9.54 -19.68 1.04
C LEU A 117 -9.24 -20.99 0.30
N ASN A 118 -9.27 -20.96 -1.03
CA ASN A 118 -8.96 -22.10 -1.89
C ASN A 118 -7.45 -22.15 -2.19
N ALA A 119 -6.90 -23.33 -2.47
CA ALA A 119 -5.46 -23.44 -2.81
C ALA A 119 -5.03 -22.66 -4.07
N GLN A 120 -5.98 -22.20 -4.88
CA GLN A 120 -5.73 -21.47 -6.11
C GLN A 120 -5.87 -19.95 -5.98
N ASP A 121 -6.37 -19.42 -4.85
CA ASP A 121 -6.50 -17.96 -4.75
C ASP A 121 -5.12 -17.31 -4.59
N GLY A 122 -4.92 -16.19 -5.28
CA GLY A 122 -3.74 -15.36 -5.15
C GLY A 122 -3.92 -14.37 -4.00
N LEU A 123 -3.05 -14.45 -3.00
CA LEU A 123 -3.08 -13.59 -1.82
C LEU A 123 -1.79 -12.77 -1.70
N GLN A 124 -1.96 -11.46 -1.59
CA GLN A 124 -0.88 -10.50 -1.46
C GLN A 124 -1.14 -9.54 -0.31
N PHE A 125 -0.09 -9.26 0.45
CA PHE A 125 -0.05 -8.29 1.54
C PHE A 125 0.98 -7.21 1.21
N ILE A 126 0.61 -5.95 1.38
CA ILE A 126 1.51 -4.79 1.22
C ILE A 126 1.36 -3.92 2.45
N TYR A 127 2.45 -3.67 3.17
CA TYR A 127 2.37 -2.96 4.43
C TYR A 127 3.70 -2.32 4.85
N GLN A 128 3.60 -1.32 5.74
CA GLN A 128 4.74 -0.69 6.39
C GLN A 128 4.94 -1.29 7.79
N PHE A 129 6.18 -1.37 8.30
CA PHE A 129 6.49 -1.95 9.62
C PHE A 129 7.64 -1.26 10.38
#